data_AF-A0A127JTN9-F1
#
_entry.id   AF-A0A127JTN9-F1
#
_cell.length_a   1.000
_cell.length_b   1.000
_cell.length_c   1.000
_cell.angle_alpha   90.00
_cell.angle_beta   90.00
_cell.angle_gamma   90.00
#
_symmetry.space_group_name_H-M   'P 1'
#
loop_
_entity.id
_entity.type
_entity.pdbx_description
1 polymer ?
#
loop_
_entity_poly.entity_id
_entity_poly.type
_entity_poly.pdbx_seq_one_letter_code
_entity_poly.pdbx_strand_id
1 'polypeptide(L)'
;MLAPVEERMHRYHLSRNGKVLGIYPEDRMKEYFDEGRVGPNDLVWREGLDSWQPAWQVFGGEDPQAAAAPPPLPPEPERAPAIQAPAEGLPALQPAIPSAVQPDTAVPPPPRLHWALVLLLSFVTFGLFFVIWMFVQARWVRRIDPASDAIPLTLVYLALVIAGQWMGAGTAEDSASAATGALLVLAGWIVSFFAFFSMRRSMLDHYNRREPIGLRLSAFMTFVFNVFYFQHHMTRIARWKATGVLSP
;
A
#
# COMPACT_ATOMS: atom_id res chain seq x y z
N MET A 1 20.81 46.70 0.92
CA MET A 1 20.34 45.43 0.35
C MET A 1 19.65 44.66 1.46
N LEU A 2 18.31 44.64 1.44
CA LEU A 2 17.50 43.89 2.41
C LEU A 2 17.49 42.42 1.98
N ALA A 3 17.90 41.52 2.87
CA ALA A 3 17.73 40.08 2.68
C ALA A 3 16.23 39.75 2.60
N PRO A 4 15.80 38.80 1.76
CA PRO A 4 14.41 38.39 1.70
C PRO A 4 14.04 37.72 3.03
N VAL A 5 12.92 38.15 3.60
CA VAL A 5 12.27 37.52 4.75
C VAL A 5 12.05 36.05 4.39
N GLU A 6 12.65 35.13 5.15
CA GLU A 6 12.24 33.72 5.13
C GLU A 6 10.76 33.67 5.51
N GLU A 7 9.91 33.58 4.49
CA GLU A 7 8.50 33.28 4.64
C GLU A 7 8.43 31.94 5.36
N ARG A 8 8.07 31.94 6.65
CA ARG A 8 7.80 30.71 7.38
C ARG A 8 6.59 30.07 6.70
N MET A 9 6.84 29.16 5.76
CA MET A 9 5.81 28.39 5.09
C MET A 9 5.17 27.45 6.12
N HIS A 10 4.08 27.89 6.74
CA HIS A 10 3.32 27.06 7.65
C HIS A 10 2.67 25.93 6.84
N ARG A 11 2.85 24.69 7.30
CA ARG A 11 2.34 23.48 6.65
C ARG A 11 1.17 22.94 7.46
N TYR A 12 0.06 22.70 6.78
CA TYR A 12 -1.15 22.10 7.34
C TYR A 12 -1.20 20.61 7.02
N HIS A 13 -1.43 19.81 8.04
CA HIS A 13 -1.76 18.41 7.92
C HIS A 13 -3.27 18.28 7.77
N LEU A 14 -3.74 17.51 6.81
CA LEU A 14 -5.15 17.26 6.55
C LEU A 14 -5.50 15.80 6.82
N SER A 15 -6.60 15.57 7.53
CA SER A 15 -7.16 14.25 7.82
C SER A 15 -8.66 14.23 7.56
N ARG A 16 -9.15 13.16 6.95
CA ARG A 16 -10.58 12.92 6.69
C ARG A 16 -10.95 11.53 7.18
N ASN A 17 -11.98 11.43 8.02
CA ASN A 17 -12.45 10.16 8.58
C ASN A 17 -11.34 9.32 9.25
N GLY A 18 -10.41 9.98 9.94
CA GLY A 18 -9.28 9.31 10.62
C GLY A 18 -8.13 8.87 9.70
N LYS A 19 -8.18 9.18 8.40
CA LYS A 19 -7.06 8.96 7.46
C LYS A 19 -6.38 10.28 7.13
N VAL A 20 -5.09 10.39 7.45
CA VAL A 20 -4.25 11.53 7.03
C VAL A 20 -4.10 11.50 5.50
N LEU A 21 -4.57 12.55 4.84
CA LEU A 21 -4.58 12.70 3.38
C LEU A 21 -3.28 13.30 2.84
N GLY A 22 -2.62 14.18 3.61
CA GLY A 22 -1.37 14.79 3.19
C GLY A 22 -1.01 16.04 3.99
N ILE A 23 0.14 16.61 3.62
CA ILE A 23 0.65 17.89 4.14
C ILE A 23 0.57 18.90 3.00
N TYR A 24 -0.13 20.00 3.23
CA TYR A 24 -0.37 21.05 2.25
C TYR A 24 0.16 22.40 2.77
N PRO A 25 0.68 23.27 1.89
CA PRO A 25 1.05 24.62 2.29
C PRO A 25 -0.22 25.46 2.58
N GLU A 26 -0.12 26.43 3.50
CA GLU A 26 -1.25 27.23 4.02
C GLU A 26 -2.06 27.95 2.94
N ASP A 27 -1.37 28.54 1.96
CA ASP A 27 -1.95 29.22 0.80
C ASP A 27 -2.93 28.32 0.03
N ARG A 28 -2.55 27.07 -0.21
CA ARG A 28 -3.36 26.06 -0.90
C ARG A 28 -4.47 25.51 0.00
N MET A 29 -4.25 25.46 1.30
CA MET A 29 -5.19 24.86 2.23
C MET A 29 -6.46 25.71 2.38
N LYS A 30 -6.30 27.04 2.42
CA LYS A 30 -7.44 27.97 2.40
C LYS A 30 -8.18 27.91 1.06
N GLU A 31 -7.46 27.91 -0.06
CA GLU A 31 -8.04 27.74 -1.40
C GLU A 31 -8.87 26.45 -1.51
N TYR A 32 -8.37 25.31 -1.00
CA TYR A 32 -9.11 24.04 -1.02
C TYR A 32 -10.33 24.00 -0.10
N PHE A 33 -10.34 24.80 0.96
CA PHE A 33 -11.51 24.97 1.82
C PHE A 33 -12.58 25.80 1.10
N ASP A 34 -12.19 26.93 0.50
CA ASP A 34 -13.09 27.80 -0.27
C ASP A 34 -13.66 27.10 -1.51
N GLU A 35 -12.88 26.22 -2.16
CA GLU A 35 -13.31 25.37 -3.29
C GLU A 35 -14.20 24.17 -2.87
N GLY A 36 -14.40 23.93 -1.58
CA GLY A 36 -15.17 22.79 -1.06
C GLY A 36 -14.49 21.43 -1.24
N ARG A 37 -13.20 21.40 -1.60
CA ARG A 37 -12.41 20.16 -1.67
C ARG A 37 -12.08 19.62 -0.29
N VAL A 38 -11.96 20.52 0.69
CA VAL A 38 -11.80 20.23 2.11
C VAL A 38 -13.15 20.47 2.77
N GLY A 39 -13.69 19.43 3.39
CA GLY A 39 -14.97 19.48 4.05
C GLY A 39 -14.88 20.27 5.36
N PRO A 40 -15.97 20.91 5.81
CA PRO A 40 -16.02 21.62 7.10
C PRO A 40 -15.53 20.77 8.28
N ASN A 41 -15.91 19.49 8.29
CA ASN A 41 -15.59 18.51 9.34
C ASN A 41 -14.24 17.81 9.14
N ASP A 42 -13.47 18.15 8.10
CA ASP A 42 -12.13 17.60 7.95
C ASP A 42 -11.22 18.13 9.07
N LEU A 43 -10.36 17.27 9.58
CA LEU A 43 -9.44 17.65 10.64
C LEU A 43 -8.17 18.23 10.03
N VAL A 44 -7.80 19.41 10.50
CA VAL A 44 -6.57 20.10 10.14
C VAL A 44 -5.70 20.33 11.37
N TRP A 45 -4.40 20.21 11.20
CA TRP A 45 -3.42 20.50 12.23
C TRP A 45 -2.23 21.23 11.64
N ARG A 46 -1.66 22.18 12.38
CA ARG A 46 -0.45 22.91 12.02
C ARG A 46 0.45 23.01 13.24
N GLU A 47 1.73 23.20 12.98
CA GLU A 47 2.72 23.43 14.02
C GLU A 47 2.34 24.64 14.89
N GLY A 48 2.16 24.41 16.20
CA GLY A 48 1.67 25.41 17.16
C GLY A 48 0.20 25.27 17.58
N LEU A 49 -0.56 24.31 17.03
CA LEU A 49 -1.88 23.93 17.55
C LEU A 49 -1.77 22.79 18.57
N ASP A 50 -2.44 22.94 19.71
CA ASP A 50 -2.45 21.94 20.79
C ASP A 50 -3.09 20.60 20.38
N SER A 51 -4.01 20.63 19.41
CA SER A 51 -4.74 19.45 18.92
C SER A 51 -5.26 19.65 17.49
N TRP A 52 -5.68 18.56 16.84
CA TRP A 52 -6.37 18.59 15.55
C TRP A 52 -7.69 19.32 15.69
N GLN A 53 -7.96 20.28 14.81
CA GLN A 53 -9.18 21.06 14.81
C GLN A 53 -9.95 20.88 13.49
N PRO A 54 -11.28 20.95 13.48
CA PRO A 54 -12.06 20.96 12.25
C PRO A 54 -11.68 22.14 11.34
N ALA A 55 -11.72 21.94 10.03
CA ALA A 55 -11.38 22.94 9.04
C ALA A 55 -12.26 24.20 9.17
N TRP A 56 -13.55 24.05 9.52
CA TRP A 56 -14.43 25.19 9.79
C TRP A 56 -13.92 26.07 10.93
N GLN A 57 -13.39 25.48 12.01
CA GLN A 57 -12.88 26.21 13.17
C GLN A 57 -11.56 26.94 12.85
N VAL A 58 -10.74 26.39 11.95
CA VAL A 58 -9.43 26.93 11.61
C VAL A 58 -9.46 27.96 10.49
N PHE A 59 -10.34 27.79 9.49
CA PHE A 59 -10.44 28.69 8.33
C PHE A 59 -11.61 29.68 8.40
N GLY A 60 -12.42 29.62 9.48
CA GLY A 60 -13.47 30.60 9.74
C GLY A 60 -14.81 30.30 9.04
N GLY A 61 -15.19 29.03 8.92
CA GLY A 61 -16.50 28.60 8.44
C GLY A 61 -17.54 28.51 9.56
N GLU A 62 -18.82 28.53 9.19
CA GLU A 62 -19.94 28.30 10.11
C GLU A 62 -19.96 26.85 10.60
N ASP A 63 -20.27 26.64 11.89
CA ASP A 63 -20.41 25.31 12.48
C ASP A 63 -21.57 24.55 11.81
N PRO A 64 -21.29 23.46 11.06
CA PRO A 64 -22.33 22.65 10.41
C PRO A 64 -23.29 22.01 11.41
N GLN A 65 -22.86 21.82 12.67
CA GLN A 65 -23.66 21.24 13.74
C GLN A 65 -24.66 22.27 14.31
N ALA A 66 -24.31 23.55 14.32
CA ALA A 66 -25.20 24.63 14.76
C ALA A 66 -26.35 24.88 13.75
N ALA A 67 -26.07 24.70 12.45
CA ALA A 67 -27.09 24.78 11.40
C ALA A 67 -28.07 23.60 11.38
N ALA A 68 -27.76 22.50 12.09
CA ALA A 68 -28.59 21.29 12.17
C ALA A 68 -29.46 21.21 13.43
N ALA A 69 -29.51 22.26 14.26
CA ALA A 69 -30.44 22.32 15.39
C ALA A 69 -31.90 22.33 14.88
N PRO A 70 -32.75 21.35 15.25
CA PRO A 70 -34.17 21.41 14.93
C PRO A 70 -34.83 22.57 15.72
N PRO A 71 -35.92 23.18 15.21
CA PRO A 71 -36.65 24.21 15.93
C PRO A 71 -37.18 23.66 17.27
N PRO A 72 -37.35 24.51 18.30
CA PRO A 72 -37.84 24.08 19.61
C PRO A 72 -39.24 23.45 19.48
N LEU A 73 -39.36 22.20 19.91
CA LEU A 73 -40.64 21.48 19.96
C LEU A 73 -41.53 22.05 21.09
N PRO A 74 -42.87 21.93 21.00
CA PRO A 74 -43.81 22.35 22.03
C PRO A 74 -43.60 21.59 23.35
N PRO A 75 -44.06 22.12 24.51
CA PRO A 75 -43.90 21.45 25.79
C PRO A 75 -44.76 20.18 25.86
N GLU A 76 -44.12 19.02 25.98
CA GLU A 76 -44.76 17.71 26.23
C GLU A 76 -44.88 17.46 27.75
N PRO A 77 -45.96 16.85 28.25
CA PRO A 77 -46.25 16.79 29.69
C PRO A 77 -45.30 15.88 30.47
N GLU A 78 -45.14 16.22 31.76
CA GLU A 78 -44.27 15.58 32.75
C GLU A 78 -44.29 14.04 32.69
N ARG A 79 -43.15 13.47 32.30
CA ARG A 79 -42.84 12.05 32.53
C ARG A 79 -42.22 11.92 33.93
N ALA A 80 -42.85 11.11 34.77
CA ALA A 80 -42.45 10.73 36.14
C ALA A 80 -40.97 10.25 36.25
N PRO A 81 -40.36 10.30 37.44
CA PRO A 81 -38.90 10.36 37.58
C PRO A 81 -38.21 9.04 37.20
N ALA A 82 -37.26 9.13 36.27
CA ALA A 82 -36.30 8.05 36.01
C ALA A 82 -35.19 8.10 37.08
N ILE A 83 -34.94 6.95 37.69
CA ILE A 83 -33.90 6.70 38.68
C ILE A 83 -32.54 7.05 38.06
N GLN A 84 -31.81 8.00 38.66
CA GLN A 84 -30.44 8.34 38.29
C GLN A 84 -29.50 7.23 38.79
N ALA A 85 -28.85 6.51 37.87
CA ALA A 85 -27.74 5.63 38.19
C ALA A 85 -26.45 6.47 38.36
N PRO A 86 -25.57 6.19 39.33
CA PRO A 86 -24.36 6.98 39.56
C PRO A 86 -23.38 6.86 38.39
N ALA A 87 -22.82 7.99 37.96
CA ALA A 87 -21.72 8.04 37.01
C ALA A 87 -20.43 7.52 37.70
N GLU A 88 -20.22 6.20 37.68
CA GLU A 88 -18.92 5.63 37.96
C GLU A 88 -17.98 5.92 36.78
N GLY A 89 -16.88 6.62 37.10
CA GLY A 89 -15.87 7.07 36.15
C GLY A 89 -15.27 5.92 35.35
N LEU A 90 -15.68 5.82 34.09
CA LEU A 90 -14.90 5.11 33.09
C LEU A 90 -13.62 5.93 32.83
N PRO A 91 -12.42 5.33 32.93
CA PRO A 91 -11.20 6.01 32.52
C PRO A 91 -11.38 6.43 31.06
N ALA A 92 -11.11 7.71 30.78
CA ALA A 92 -11.13 8.24 29.42
C ALA A 92 -10.30 7.32 28.54
N LEU A 93 -10.96 6.58 27.65
CA LEU A 93 -10.29 5.90 26.55
C LEU A 93 -9.74 7.01 25.66
N GLN A 94 -8.54 7.52 25.98
CA GLN A 94 -7.74 8.27 25.04
C GLN A 94 -7.69 7.40 23.77
N PRO A 95 -8.18 7.87 22.61
CA PRO A 95 -7.95 7.16 21.37
C PRO A 95 -6.44 7.06 21.21
N ALA A 96 -5.90 5.85 21.33
CA ALA A 96 -4.50 5.58 21.05
C ALA A 96 -4.26 6.06 19.62
N ILE A 97 -3.55 7.18 19.47
CA ILE A 97 -3.09 7.65 18.17
C ILE A 97 -2.26 6.49 17.61
N PRO A 98 -2.68 5.82 16.52
CA PRO A 98 -1.85 4.77 15.95
C PRO A 98 -0.57 5.45 15.48
N SER A 99 0.55 5.15 16.14
CA SER A 99 1.88 5.56 15.71
C SER A 99 1.99 5.29 14.22
N ALA A 100 2.29 6.32 13.42
CA ALA A 100 2.52 6.14 12.00
C ALA A 100 3.53 5.00 11.81
N VAL A 101 3.17 3.98 11.02
CA VAL A 101 4.03 2.81 10.79
C VAL A 101 5.31 3.31 10.11
N GLN A 102 6.39 3.37 10.88
CA GLN A 102 7.69 3.79 10.37
C GLN A 102 8.31 2.63 9.57
N PRO A 103 8.87 2.89 8.38
CA PRO A 103 9.47 1.86 7.56
C PRO A 103 10.68 1.25 8.28
N ASP A 104 10.76 -0.08 8.32
CA ASP A 104 11.96 -0.75 8.79
C ASP A 104 13.11 -0.46 7.82
N THR A 105 14.16 0.17 8.35
CA THR A 105 15.36 0.57 7.61
C THR A 105 16.40 -0.54 7.52
N ALA A 106 16.28 -1.59 8.34
CA ALA A 106 17.12 -2.78 8.27
C ALA A 106 16.80 -3.63 7.03
N VAL A 107 15.57 -3.54 6.52
CA VAL A 107 15.12 -4.26 5.33
C VAL A 107 15.45 -3.46 4.07
N PRO A 108 16.20 -4.02 3.10
CA PRO A 108 16.51 -3.31 1.86
C PRO A 108 15.23 -3.02 1.07
N PRO A 109 15.14 -1.82 0.45
CA PRO A 109 13.94 -1.44 -0.28
C PRO A 109 13.67 -2.41 -1.45
N PRO A 110 12.39 -2.67 -1.77
CA PRO A 110 12.02 -3.47 -2.93
C PRO A 110 12.56 -2.89 -4.24
N PRO A 111 12.71 -3.73 -5.28
CA PRO A 111 13.10 -3.27 -6.60
C PRO A 111 12.08 -2.25 -7.13
N ARG A 112 12.57 -1.04 -7.43
CA ARG A 112 11.74 0.14 -7.74
C ARG A 112 11.56 0.44 -9.24
N LEU A 113 11.83 -0.55 -10.10
CA LEU A 113 11.71 -0.38 -11.55
C LEU A 113 10.22 -0.30 -11.93
N HIS A 114 9.82 0.68 -12.74
CA HIS A 114 8.40 0.80 -13.12
C HIS A 114 7.90 -0.45 -13.86
N TRP A 115 6.71 -0.96 -13.52
CA TRP A 115 6.19 -2.22 -14.07
C TRP A 115 6.13 -2.23 -15.61
N ALA A 116 5.79 -1.09 -16.23
CA ALA A 116 5.70 -0.97 -17.69
C ALA A 116 7.06 -1.14 -18.37
N LEU A 117 8.15 -0.71 -17.72
CA LEU A 117 9.50 -0.94 -18.22
C LEU A 117 9.90 -2.40 -18.08
N VAL A 118 9.52 -3.08 -17.00
CA VAL A 118 9.74 -4.53 -16.88
C VAL A 118 9.02 -5.27 -18.01
N LEU A 119 7.78 -4.88 -18.32
CA LEU A 119 7.01 -5.45 -19.43
C LEU A 119 7.68 -5.17 -20.77
N LEU A 120 8.06 -3.91 -21.03
CA LEU A 120 8.74 -3.51 -22.26
C LEU A 120 10.06 -4.27 -22.45
N LEU A 121 10.90 -4.34 -21.43
CA LEU A 121 12.18 -5.07 -21.48
C LEU A 121 11.96 -6.56 -21.65
N SER A 122 10.94 -7.14 -21.02
CA SER A 122 10.55 -8.54 -21.22
C SER A 122 10.15 -8.79 -22.67
N PHE A 123 9.40 -7.87 -23.28
CA PHE A 123 9.01 -7.99 -24.69
C PHE A 123 10.23 -7.87 -25.64
N VAL A 124 11.05 -6.83 -25.47
CA VAL A 124 12.22 -6.56 -26.33
C VAL A 124 13.28 -7.66 -26.23
N THR A 125 13.36 -8.35 -25.10
CA THR A 125 14.32 -9.46 -24.88
C THR A 125 13.70 -10.84 -25.08
N PHE A 126 12.51 -10.94 -25.69
CA PHE A 126 11.81 -12.20 -25.94
C PHE A 126 11.64 -13.08 -24.67
N GLY A 127 11.34 -12.44 -23.54
CA GLY A 127 11.10 -13.10 -22.25
C GLY A 127 12.37 -13.37 -21.42
N LEU A 128 13.58 -13.14 -21.94
CA LEU A 128 14.80 -13.33 -21.15
C LEU A 128 14.84 -12.42 -19.92
N PHE A 129 14.47 -11.15 -20.10
CA PHE A 129 14.41 -10.21 -18.98
C PHE A 129 13.34 -10.61 -17.95
N PHE A 130 12.23 -11.22 -18.38
CA PHE A 130 11.21 -11.72 -17.45
C PHE A 130 11.78 -12.75 -16.49
N VAL A 131 12.54 -13.72 -17.00
CA VAL A 131 13.18 -14.78 -16.19
C VAL A 131 14.18 -14.16 -15.22
N ILE A 132 15.07 -13.28 -15.70
CA ILE A 132 16.05 -12.58 -14.85
C ILE A 132 15.33 -11.78 -13.76
N TRP A 133 14.27 -11.05 -14.12
CA TRP A 133 13.53 -10.21 -13.19
C TRP A 133 12.79 -11.02 -12.12
N MET A 134 12.26 -12.19 -12.49
CA MET A 134 11.66 -13.13 -11.54
C MET A 134 12.67 -13.57 -10.47
N PHE A 135 13.93 -13.84 -10.84
CA PHE A 135 15.00 -14.12 -9.87
C PHE A 135 15.32 -12.93 -8.97
N VAL A 136 15.33 -11.71 -9.52
CA VAL A 136 15.55 -10.48 -8.72
C VAL A 136 14.46 -10.34 -7.66
N GLN A 137 13.19 -10.51 -8.02
CA GLN A 137 12.07 -10.47 -7.07
C GLN A 137 12.14 -11.60 -6.04
N ALA A 138 12.36 -12.85 -6.47
CA ALA A 138 12.47 -13.99 -5.56
C ALA A 138 13.63 -13.83 -4.56
N ARG A 139 14.78 -13.31 -5.03
CA ARG A 139 15.94 -13.02 -4.17
C ARG A 139 15.63 -11.94 -3.16
N TRP A 140 14.91 -10.89 -3.55
CA TRP A 140 14.48 -9.86 -2.61
C TRP A 140 13.47 -10.41 -1.59
N VAL A 141 12.50 -11.22 -2.02
CA VAL A 141 11.52 -11.85 -1.11
C VAL A 141 12.22 -12.70 -0.05
N ARG A 142 13.26 -13.45 -0.42
CA ARG A 142 14.00 -14.25 0.57
C ARG A 142 14.81 -13.41 1.57
N ARG A 143 15.00 -12.10 1.32
CA ARG A 143 15.58 -11.19 2.33
C ARG A 143 14.55 -10.75 3.37
N ILE A 144 13.29 -10.58 2.98
CA ILE A 144 12.22 -10.22 3.92
C ILE A 144 11.71 -11.45 4.70
N ASP A 145 11.74 -12.61 4.06
CA ASP A 145 11.30 -13.89 4.60
C ASP A 145 12.31 -15.00 4.23
N PRO A 146 13.28 -15.31 5.10
CA PRO A 146 14.29 -16.34 4.85
C PRO A 146 13.71 -17.75 4.66
N ALA A 147 12.50 -18.01 5.16
CA ALA A 147 11.82 -19.29 5.03
C ALA A 147 11.06 -19.44 3.69
N SER A 148 11.08 -18.42 2.84
CA SER A 148 10.36 -18.42 1.56
C SER A 148 10.91 -19.43 0.56
N ASP A 149 10.03 -20.29 0.04
CA ASP A 149 10.32 -21.24 -1.03
C ASP A 149 10.46 -20.59 -2.43
N ALA A 150 10.41 -19.26 -2.53
CA ALA A 150 10.43 -18.56 -3.81
C ALA A 150 11.67 -18.90 -4.67
N ILE A 151 12.88 -18.85 -4.10
CA ILE A 151 14.12 -19.16 -4.83
C ILE A 151 14.17 -20.63 -5.29
N PRO A 152 14.00 -21.65 -4.42
CA PRO A 152 14.10 -23.04 -4.86
C PRO A 152 13.06 -23.36 -5.95
N LEU A 153 11.82 -22.88 -5.81
CA LEU A 153 10.79 -23.08 -6.85
C LEU A 153 11.16 -22.39 -8.16
N THR A 154 11.75 -21.19 -8.11
CA THR A 154 12.24 -20.48 -9.31
C THR A 154 13.38 -21.25 -9.99
N LEU A 155 14.28 -21.88 -9.22
CA LEU A 155 15.36 -22.72 -9.77
C LEU A 155 14.82 -24.00 -10.40
N VAL A 156 13.86 -24.67 -9.75
CA VAL A 156 13.21 -25.87 -10.30
C VAL A 156 12.47 -25.53 -11.60
N TYR A 157 11.73 -24.42 -11.63
CA TYR A 157 11.13 -23.89 -12.87
C TYR A 157 12.18 -23.74 -13.98
N LEU A 158 13.29 -23.06 -13.69
CA LEU A 158 14.31 -22.79 -14.69
C LEU A 158 14.95 -24.08 -15.21
N ALA A 159 15.25 -25.03 -14.31
CA ALA A 159 15.80 -26.33 -14.66
C ALA A 159 14.86 -27.12 -15.57
N LEU A 160 13.56 -27.18 -15.24
CA LEU A 160 12.55 -27.88 -16.05
C LEU A 160 12.38 -27.26 -17.44
N VAL A 161 12.34 -25.92 -17.51
CA VAL A 161 12.22 -25.23 -18.79
C VAL A 161 13.46 -25.44 -19.65
N ILE A 162 14.67 -25.29 -19.08
CA ILE A 162 15.92 -25.50 -19.84
C ILE A 162 16.03 -26.95 -20.32
N ALA A 163 15.79 -27.92 -19.44
CA ALA A 163 15.83 -29.34 -19.80
C ALA A 163 14.80 -29.68 -20.88
N GLY A 164 13.58 -29.18 -20.76
CA GLY A 164 12.52 -29.40 -21.74
C GLY A 164 12.83 -28.76 -23.10
N GLN A 165 13.38 -27.55 -23.13
CA GLN A 165 13.79 -26.88 -24.38
C GLN A 165 14.98 -27.58 -25.03
N TRP A 166 15.98 -27.98 -24.25
CA TRP A 166 17.15 -28.70 -24.77
C TRP A 166 16.75 -30.05 -25.36
N MET A 167 15.86 -30.77 -24.67
CA MET A 167 15.29 -32.03 -25.16
C MET A 167 14.48 -31.81 -26.44
N GLY A 168 13.54 -30.86 -26.45
CA GLY A 168 12.70 -30.58 -27.62
C GLY A 168 13.46 -30.09 -28.85
N ALA A 169 14.51 -29.28 -28.67
CA ALA A 169 15.33 -28.78 -29.77
C ALA A 169 16.29 -29.85 -30.32
N GLY A 170 16.83 -30.73 -29.46
CA GLY A 170 17.79 -31.76 -29.84
C GLY A 170 17.17 -33.00 -30.50
N THR A 171 15.85 -33.17 -30.41
CA THR A 171 15.18 -34.39 -30.85
C THR A 171 13.92 -34.13 -31.67
N ALA A 172 13.87 -33.00 -32.39
CA ALA A 172 12.69 -32.59 -33.17
C ALA A 172 12.20 -33.66 -34.19
N GLU A 173 13.04 -34.63 -34.57
CA GLU A 173 12.70 -35.74 -35.45
C GLU A 173 12.03 -36.93 -34.73
N ASP A 174 12.21 -37.06 -33.40
CA ASP A 174 11.56 -38.07 -32.57
C ASP A 174 10.40 -37.45 -31.78
N SER A 175 9.18 -37.80 -32.19
CA SER A 175 7.95 -37.28 -31.58
C SER A 175 7.82 -37.59 -30.08
N ALA A 176 8.38 -38.70 -29.60
CA ALA A 176 8.24 -39.10 -28.19
C ALA A 176 9.08 -38.23 -27.27
N SER A 177 10.31 -37.92 -27.67
CA SER A 177 11.20 -37.03 -26.92
C SER A 177 10.78 -35.56 -27.05
N ALA A 178 10.29 -35.13 -28.22
CA ALA A 178 9.67 -33.82 -28.38
C ALA A 178 8.47 -33.62 -27.45
N ALA A 179 7.57 -34.61 -27.36
CA ALA A 179 6.43 -34.58 -26.43
C ALA A 179 6.89 -34.51 -24.96
N THR A 180 7.91 -35.29 -24.59
CA THR A 180 8.48 -35.27 -23.24
C THR A 180 9.09 -33.90 -22.91
N GLY A 181 9.83 -33.29 -23.85
CA GLY A 181 10.36 -31.94 -23.71
C GLY A 181 9.26 -30.90 -23.47
N ALA A 182 8.16 -30.97 -24.24
CA ALA A 182 7.01 -30.10 -24.05
C ALA A 182 6.34 -30.28 -22.67
N LEU A 183 6.21 -31.51 -22.18
CA LEU A 183 5.68 -31.79 -20.84
C LEU A 183 6.57 -31.22 -19.72
N LEU A 184 7.90 -31.28 -19.87
CA LEU A 184 8.83 -30.65 -18.92
C LEU A 184 8.69 -29.13 -18.89
N VAL A 185 8.56 -28.48 -20.06
CA VAL A 185 8.31 -27.04 -20.14
C VAL A 185 6.99 -26.69 -19.45
N LEU A 186 5.92 -27.44 -19.70
CA LEU A 186 4.62 -27.25 -19.06
C LEU A 186 4.69 -27.42 -17.53
N ALA A 187 5.36 -28.48 -17.05
CA ALA A 187 5.59 -28.71 -15.63
C ALA A 187 6.37 -27.55 -15.00
N GLY A 188 7.37 -27.01 -15.70
CA GLY A 188 8.06 -25.78 -15.32
C GLY A 188 7.07 -24.63 -15.10
N TRP A 189 6.26 -24.29 -16.10
CA TRP A 189 5.26 -23.23 -15.98
C TRP A 189 4.32 -23.43 -14.78
N ILE A 190 3.88 -24.66 -14.50
CA ILE A 190 3.09 -24.98 -13.31
C ILE A 190 3.87 -24.65 -12.02
N VAL A 191 5.14 -25.07 -11.92
CA VAL A 191 6.02 -24.75 -10.79
C VAL A 191 6.19 -23.23 -10.60
N SER A 192 6.24 -22.45 -11.70
CA SER A 192 6.35 -21.00 -11.62
C SER A 192 5.18 -20.35 -10.87
N PHE A 193 3.96 -20.90 -10.99
CA PHE A 193 2.81 -20.42 -10.23
C PHE A 193 2.98 -20.68 -8.73
N PHE A 194 3.51 -21.82 -8.32
CA PHE A 194 3.84 -22.06 -6.91
C PHE A 194 4.88 -21.05 -6.40
N ALA A 195 5.87 -20.69 -7.22
CA ALA A 195 6.83 -19.63 -6.87
C ALA A 195 6.13 -18.27 -6.68
N PHE A 196 5.23 -17.88 -7.58
CA PHE A 196 4.46 -16.62 -7.46
C PHE A 196 3.59 -16.60 -6.20
N PHE A 197 2.89 -17.70 -5.91
CA PHE A 197 2.06 -17.78 -4.70
C PHE A 197 2.88 -17.84 -3.40
N SER A 198 4.07 -18.42 -3.44
CA SER A 198 5.04 -18.35 -2.34
C SER A 198 5.48 -16.91 -2.08
N MET A 199 5.89 -16.17 -3.12
CA MET A 199 6.24 -14.75 -3.00
C MET A 199 5.09 -13.89 -2.47
N ARG A 200 3.87 -14.12 -2.97
CA ARG A 200 2.66 -13.46 -2.47
C ARG A 200 2.48 -13.69 -0.97
N ARG A 201 2.62 -14.93 -0.50
CA ARG A 201 2.46 -15.29 0.92
C ARG A 201 3.48 -14.56 1.78
N SER A 202 4.75 -14.59 1.42
CA SER A 202 5.83 -13.91 2.15
C SER A 202 5.65 -12.39 2.19
N MET A 203 5.23 -11.77 1.09
CA MET A 203 4.93 -10.33 1.07
C MET A 203 3.75 -9.98 1.98
N LEU A 204 2.66 -10.74 1.93
CA LEU A 204 1.50 -10.50 2.80
C LEU A 204 1.85 -10.69 4.27
N ASP A 205 2.65 -11.70 4.61
CA ASP A 205 3.07 -11.95 5.99
C ASP A 205 3.93 -10.79 6.50
N HIS A 206 4.97 -10.41 5.75
CA HIS A 206 5.87 -9.34 6.14
C HIS A 206 5.16 -7.99 6.31
N TYR A 207 4.38 -7.56 5.32
CA TYR A 207 3.72 -6.24 5.30
C TYR A 207 2.37 -6.17 6.04
N ASN A 208 1.98 -7.24 6.73
CA ASN A 208 0.84 -7.22 7.64
C ASN A 208 1.20 -7.62 9.07
N ARG A 209 2.32 -8.35 9.28
CA ARG A 209 2.79 -8.74 10.62
C ARG A 209 3.99 -7.95 11.11
N ARG A 210 4.99 -7.70 10.27
CA ARG A 210 6.23 -6.99 10.67
C ARG A 210 6.15 -5.50 10.39
N GLU A 211 5.71 -5.12 9.20
CA GLU A 211 5.48 -3.74 8.78
C GLU A 211 4.01 -3.57 8.40
N PRO A 212 3.08 -3.39 9.36
CA PRO A 212 1.64 -3.49 9.15
C PRO A 212 1.07 -2.32 8.33
N ILE A 213 1.39 -2.27 7.03
CA ILE A 213 0.90 -1.28 6.07
C ILE A 213 -0.43 -1.68 5.42
N GLY A 214 -1.03 -2.80 5.84
CA GLY A 214 -2.29 -3.29 5.31
C GLY A 214 -2.18 -3.75 3.85
N LEU A 215 -1.08 -4.41 3.48
CA LEU A 215 -0.87 -4.87 2.11
C LEU A 215 -1.93 -5.91 1.73
N ARG A 216 -2.66 -5.64 0.64
CA ARG A 216 -3.63 -6.55 0.04
C ARG A 216 -3.17 -6.93 -1.37
N LEU A 217 -3.03 -8.23 -1.61
CA LEU A 217 -2.67 -8.80 -2.90
C LEU A 217 -3.76 -9.77 -3.36
N SER A 218 -4.36 -9.51 -4.52
CA SER A 218 -5.39 -10.39 -5.10
C SER A 218 -4.74 -11.67 -5.64
N ALA A 219 -5.33 -12.83 -5.32
CA ALA A 219 -4.89 -14.13 -5.85
C ALA A 219 -5.11 -14.23 -7.36
N PHE A 220 -6.25 -13.72 -7.85
CA PHE A 220 -6.55 -13.68 -9.28
C PHE A 220 -5.55 -12.81 -10.04
N MET A 221 -5.26 -11.60 -9.53
CA MET A 221 -4.27 -10.72 -10.17
C MET A 221 -2.86 -11.30 -10.11
N THR A 222 -2.55 -12.06 -9.05
CA THR A 222 -1.29 -12.79 -8.96
C THR A 222 -1.20 -13.84 -10.05
N PHE A 223 -2.26 -14.60 -10.31
CA PHE A 223 -2.29 -15.61 -11.37
C PHE A 223 -2.20 -15.01 -12.79
N VAL A 224 -2.92 -13.92 -13.06
CA VAL A 224 -2.96 -13.31 -14.40
C VAL A 224 -1.69 -12.51 -14.71
N PHE A 225 -1.26 -11.67 -13.77
CA PHE A 225 -0.19 -10.68 -14.01
C PHE A 225 1.13 -11.03 -13.33
N ASN A 226 1.16 -12.03 -12.46
CA ASN A 226 2.37 -12.64 -11.90
C ASN A 226 3.41 -11.59 -11.44
N VAL A 227 4.63 -11.66 -11.98
CA VAL A 227 5.78 -10.80 -11.65
C VAL A 227 5.47 -9.30 -11.81
N PHE A 228 4.63 -8.92 -12.78
CA PHE A 228 4.31 -7.52 -13.06
C PHE A 228 3.38 -6.94 -12.00
N TYR A 229 2.45 -7.75 -11.49
CA TYR A 229 1.57 -7.36 -10.39
C TYR A 229 2.37 -7.07 -9.12
N PHE A 230 3.33 -7.94 -8.80
CA PHE A 230 4.24 -7.70 -7.69
C PHE A 230 5.10 -6.47 -7.94
N GLN A 231 5.58 -6.26 -9.18
CA GLN A 231 6.42 -5.10 -9.49
C GLN A 231 5.70 -3.77 -9.24
N HIS A 232 4.42 -3.69 -9.61
CA HIS A 232 3.59 -2.53 -9.30
C HIS A 232 3.55 -2.24 -7.79
N HIS A 233 3.26 -3.26 -6.98
CA HIS A 233 3.19 -3.13 -5.52
C HIS A 233 4.55 -2.84 -4.88
N MET A 234 5.61 -3.50 -5.34
CA MET A 234 6.98 -3.28 -4.88
C MET A 234 7.44 -1.85 -5.17
N THR A 235 7.12 -1.29 -6.35
CA THR A 235 7.42 0.11 -6.66
C THR A 235 6.68 1.07 -5.74
N ARG A 236 5.41 0.80 -5.45
CA ARG A 236 4.61 1.59 -4.50
C ARG A 236 5.18 1.53 -3.09
N ILE A 237 5.55 0.34 -2.61
CA ILE A 237 6.17 0.13 -1.30
C ILE A 237 7.54 0.82 -1.23
N ALA A 238 8.35 0.76 -2.28
CA ALA A 238 9.66 1.43 -2.32
C ALA A 238 9.51 2.95 -2.22
N ARG A 239 8.49 3.52 -2.87
CA ARG A 239 8.15 4.95 -2.74
C ARG A 239 7.72 5.29 -1.32
N TRP A 240 6.88 4.47 -0.71
CA TRP A 240 6.49 4.64 0.68
C TRP A 240 7.70 4.60 1.61
N LYS A 241 8.58 3.59 1.50
CA LYS A 241 9.80 3.51 2.31
C LYS A 241 10.71 4.74 2.14
N ALA A 242 10.73 5.34 0.95
CA ALA A 242 11.54 6.53 0.67
C ALA A 242 10.90 7.85 1.15
N THR A 243 9.57 7.94 1.21
CA THR A 243 8.85 9.21 1.43
C THR A 243 8.02 9.23 2.71
N GLY A 244 7.79 8.09 3.35
CA GLY A 244 6.83 7.91 4.44
C GLY A 244 5.36 7.92 3.99
N VAL A 245 5.06 8.24 2.72
CA VAL A 245 3.69 8.39 2.22
C VAL A 245 3.25 7.15 1.44
N LEU A 246 2.19 6.49 1.92
CA LEU A 246 1.52 5.39 1.21
C LEU A 246 0.61 5.97 0.11
N SER A 247 1.07 5.94 -1.14
CA SER A 247 0.19 6.23 -2.28
C SER A 247 -0.93 5.18 -2.37
N PRO A 248 -2.18 5.56 -2.72
CA PRO A 248 -3.26 4.60 -2.96
C PRO A 248 -2.90 3.58 -4.05
#